data_AF-A0A2H9L8K3-F1
#
_entry.id   AF-A0A2H9L8K3-F1
#
_cell.length_a   1.000
_cell.length_b   1.000
_cell.length_c   1.000
_cell.angle_alpha   90.00
_cell.angle_beta   90.00
_cell.angle_gamma   90.00
#
_symmetry.space_group_name_H-M   'P 1'
#
loop_
_entity.id
_entity.type
_entity.pdbx_description
1 polymer ?
#
loop_
_entity_poly.entity_id
_entity_poly.type
_entity_poly.pdbx_seq_one_letter_code
_entity_poly.pdbx_strand_id
1 'polypeptide(L)'
;MHPLSWFVKGFYKSISSGAEPSPYVKFTFRWPQYRVWAAPLDALVDSGSPYTAIATRDAERYQIPFSKLERDSKISSIGLGGLNVVPRLTSNAELVFTDEEAKRHQIKYEPLYILEPNFPRTLWKERGAYRLPNIIGMDLLRSQRVRVHMNPSLSEFTLEFPG
;
A
#
# COMPACT_ATOMS: atom_id res chain seq x y z
N MET A 1 16.75 26.77 -6.62
CA MET A 1 15.44 26.29 -7.12
C MET A 1 14.96 25.25 -6.14
N HIS A 2 13.88 25.52 -5.39
CA HIS A 2 13.20 24.46 -4.66
C HIS A 2 12.54 23.54 -5.68
N PRO A 3 12.61 22.21 -5.53
CA PRO A 3 11.97 21.33 -6.49
C PRO A 3 10.45 21.50 -6.33
N LEU A 4 9.75 21.58 -7.46
CA LEU A 4 8.30 21.80 -7.47
C LEU A 4 7.61 20.56 -6.87
N SER A 5 6.62 20.79 -5.99
CA SER A 5 5.72 19.72 -5.53
C SER A 5 5.08 19.02 -6.73
N TRP A 6 4.77 17.74 -6.57
CA TRP A 6 4.01 16.96 -7.55
C TRP A 6 2.79 16.32 -6.90
N PHE A 7 1.75 16.12 -7.71
CA PHE A 7 0.42 15.74 -7.24
C PHE A 7 -0.03 14.43 -7.86
N VAL A 8 -0.57 13.54 -7.03
CA VAL A 8 -1.19 12.29 -7.49
C VAL A 8 -2.68 12.36 -7.21
N LYS A 9 -3.48 12.33 -8.28
CA LYS A 9 -4.92 12.20 -8.17
C LYS A 9 -5.30 10.80 -7.69
N GLY A 10 -6.02 10.75 -6.60
CA GLY A 10 -6.62 9.54 -6.07
C GLY A 10 -8.07 9.38 -6.54
N PHE A 11 -8.76 8.42 -5.93
CA PHE A 11 -10.15 8.10 -6.22
C PHE A 11 -10.82 7.48 -4.99
N TYR A 12 -12.15 7.43 -4.97
CA TYR A 12 -12.90 6.82 -3.87
C TYR A 12 -13.40 5.43 -4.24
N LYS A 13 -13.29 4.48 -3.30
CA LYS A 13 -13.73 3.10 -3.46
C LYS A 13 -14.17 2.51 -2.12
N SER A 14 -15.26 1.74 -2.09
CA SER A 14 -15.70 1.04 -0.88
C SER A 14 -14.73 -0.09 -0.50
N ILE A 15 -14.37 -0.16 0.78
CA ILE A 15 -13.51 -1.21 1.34
C ILE A 15 -14.32 -2.53 1.52
N SER A 16 -15.62 -2.41 1.78
CA SER A 16 -16.56 -3.52 1.90
C SER A 16 -17.96 -3.11 1.39
N SER A 17 -18.82 -4.10 1.15
CA SER A 17 -20.19 -3.84 0.70
C SER A 17 -20.95 -2.99 1.72
N GLY A 18 -21.53 -1.87 1.28
CA GLY A 18 -22.31 -0.96 2.12
C GLY A 18 -21.48 0.02 2.97
N ALA A 19 -20.16 -0.01 2.89
CA ALA A 19 -19.30 0.99 3.52
C ALA A 19 -19.19 2.25 2.66
N GLU A 20 -19.12 3.40 3.33
CA GLU A 20 -18.79 4.68 2.69
C GLU A 20 -17.47 4.57 1.90
N PRO A 21 -17.40 5.17 0.70
CA PRO A 21 -16.18 5.14 -0.11
C PRO A 21 -14.99 5.73 0.64
N SER A 22 -13.84 5.05 0.55
CA SER A 22 -12.59 5.47 1.19
C SER A 22 -11.57 5.94 0.15
N PRO A 23 -10.57 6.77 0.52
CA PRO A 23 -9.62 7.34 -0.42
C PRO A 23 -8.55 6.32 -0.85
N TYR A 24 -8.40 6.12 -2.15
CA TYR A 24 -7.41 5.24 -2.76
C TYR A 24 -6.49 6.00 -3.72
N VAL A 25 -5.29 5.47 -3.89
CA VAL A 25 -4.33 5.93 -4.90
C VAL A 25 -3.81 4.76 -5.72
N LYS A 26 -3.49 5.01 -7.00
CA LYS A 26 -2.83 4.04 -7.87
C LYS A 26 -1.32 4.20 -7.80
N PHE A 27 -0.60 3.09 -7.80
CA PHE A 27 0.84 3.07 -7.95
C PHE A 27 1.28 1.78 -8.64
N THR A 28 2.50 1.78 -9.17
CA THR A 28 3.16 0.56 -9.64
C THR A 28 4.18 0.12 -8.61
N PHE A 29 3.97 -1.05 -8.03
CA PHE A 29 4.95 -1.72 -7.20
C PHE A 29 6.01 -2.38 -8.08
N ARG A 30 7.29 -2.17 -7.75
CA ARG A 30 8.41 -2.83 -8.43
C ARG A 30 9.33 -3.44 -7.40
N TRP A 31 9.71 -4.68 -7.65
CA TRP A 31 10.60 -5.44 -6.80
C TRP A 31 11.45 -6.43 -7.62
N PRO A 32 12.52 -5.94 -8.28
CA PRO A 32 13.36 -6.75 -9.17
C PRO A 32 13.94 -8.00 -8.52
N GLN A 33 14.32 -7.94 -7.23
CA GLN A 33 14.91 -9.09 -6.52
C GLN A 33 13.97 -10.30 -6.44
N TYR A 34 12.65 -10.06 -6.51
CA TYR A 34 11.62 -11.10 -6.59
C TYR A 34 10.91 -11.16 -7.95
N ARG A 35 11.54 -10.61 -9.01
CA ARG A 35 11.04 -10.61 -10.39
C ARG A 35 9.69 -9.91 -10.58
N VAL A 36 9.32 -9.00 -9.68
CA VAL A 36 8.15 -8.13 -9.84
C VAL A 36 8.57 -6.87 -10.59
N TRP A 37 8.49 -6.88 -11.91
CA TRP A 37 9.02 -5.76 -12.73
C TRP A 37 8.09 -4.54 -12.77
N ALA A 38 6.77 -4.80 -12.75
CA ALA A 38 5.71 -3.81 -12.70
C ALA A 38 4.41 -4.47 -12.23
N ALA A 39 3.95 -4.11 -11.04
CA ALA A 39 2.68 -4.55 -10.48
C ALA A 39 1.79 -3.32 -10.24
N PRO A 40 0.84 -3.01 -11.15
CA PRO A 40 -0.13 -1.95 -10.89
C PRO A 40 -1.04 -2.36 -9.73
N LEU A 41 -1.17 -1.48 -8.74
CA LEU A 41 -1.90 -1.68 -7.50
C LEU A 41 -2.72 -0.44 -7.15
N ASP A 42 -3.81 -0.68 -6.44
CA ASP A 42 -4.56 0.34 -5.73
C ASP A 42 -4.30 0.18 -4.23
N ALA A 43 -4.01 1.27 -3.53
CA ALA A 43 -3.89 1.27 -2.08
C ALA A 43 -4.84 2.28 -1.43
N LEU A 44 -5.44 1.85 -0.32
CA LEU A 44 -6.14 2.72 0.61
C LEU A 44 -5.12 3.66 1.25
N VAL A 45 -5.40 4.96 1.24
CA VAL A 45 -4.60 5.93 1.99
C VAL A 45 -5.20 6.02 3.39
N ASP A 46 -4.49 5.49 4.37
CA ASP A 46 -5.02 5.26 5.71
C ASP A 46 -4.10 5.88 6.78
N SER A 47 -4.56 7.00 7.33
CA SER A 47 -3.86 7.68 8.43
C SER A 47 -4.01 6.97 9.78
N GLY A 48 -4.92 6.01 9.90
CA GLY A 48 -5.05 5.12 11.05
C GLY A 48 -4.08 3.94 11.01
N SER A 49 -3.52 3.63 9.83
CA SER A 49 -2.55 2.56 9.67
C SER A 49 -1.12 3.07 9.89
N PRO A 50 -0.36 2.49 10.84
CA PRO A 50 1.02 2.90 11.09
C PRO A 50 1.96 2.50 9.95
N TYR A 51 1.58 1.52 9.13
CA TYR A 51 2.46 0.90 8.14
C TYR A 51 1.88 0.89 6.73
N THR A 52 2.75 1.05 5.75
CA THR A 52 2.47 0.86 4.33
C THR A 52 2.67 -0.60 3.98
N ALA A 53 1.71 -1.18 3.26
CA ALA A 53 1.65 -2.62 3.08
C ALA A 53 1.01 -3.08 1.77
N ILE A 54 1.51 -4.19 1.21
CA ILE A 54 0.91 -4.93 0.11
C ILE A 54 0.08 -6.08 0.69
N ALA A 55 -1.18 -6.15 0.27
CA ALA A 55 -2.14 -7.15 0.73
C ALA A 55 -1.81 -8.56 0.22
N THR A 56 -2.24 -9.56 0.99
CA THR A 56 -2.11 -11.00 0.69
C THR A 56 -2.53 -11.34 -0.75
N ARG A 57 -3.69 -10.83 -1.19
CA ARG A 57 -4.24 -11.08 -2.53
C ARG A 57 -3.25 -10.69 -3.61
N ASP A 58 -2.70 -9.49 -3.51
CA ASP A 58 -1.84 -8.94 -4.55
C ASP A 58 -0.44 -9.56 -4.48
N ALA A 59 0.05 -9.86 -3.28
CA ALA A 59 1.26 -10.65 -3.11
C ALA A 59 1.17 -12.04 -3.80
N GLU A 60 0.05 -12.74 -3.65
CA GLU A 60 -0.17 -14.02 -4.36
C GLU A 60 -0.36 -13.85 -5.86
N ARG A 61 -1.09 -12.81 -6.28
CA ARG A 61 -1.29 -12.48 -7.71
C ARG A 61 0.06 -12.30 -8.42
N TYR A 62 1.02 -11.67 -7.77
CA TYR A 62 2.37 -11.45 -8.30
C TYR A 62 3.39 -12.50 -7.84
N GLN A 63 2.92 -13.63 -7.32
CA GLN A 63 3.75 -14.80 -6.96
C GLN A 63 4.90 -14.49 -6.00
N ILE A 64 4.70 -13.53 -5.08
CA ILE A 64 5.69 -13.18 -4.06
C ILE A 64 5.84 -14.36 -3.08
N PRO A 65 7.05 -14.92 -2.90
CA PRO A 65 7.24 -16.10 -2.07
C PRO A 65 7.36 -15.72 -0.58
N PHE A 66 6.26 -15.75 0.17
CA PHE A 66 6.23 -15.44 1.61
C PHE A 66 7.31 -16.17 2.45
N SER A 67 7.64 -17.41 2.09
CA SER A 67 8.64 -18.21 2.79
C SER A 67 10.07 -17.67 2.69
N LYS A 68 10.36 -16.82 1.70
CA LYS A 68 11.66 -16.17 1.52
C LYS A 68 11.72 -14.79 2.15
N LEU A 69 10.60 -14.28 2.65
CA LEU A 69 10.53 -12.95 3.22
C LEU A 69 10.88 -12.96 4.70
N GLU A 70 11.72 -12.02 5.10
CA GLU A 70 12.08 -11.83 6.51
C GLU A 70 10.88 -11.31 7.31
N ARG A 71 10.80 -11.73 8.57
CA ARG A 71 9.86 -11.13 9.54
C ARG A 71 10.52 -9.93 10.17
N ASP A 72 9.74 -8.89 10.45
CA ASP A 72 10.21 -7.87 11.39
C ASP A 72 10.26 -8.47 12.80
N SER A 73 11.45 -8.54 13.39
CA SER A 73 11.65 -9.08 14.74
C SER A 73 10.97 -8.25 15.83
N LYS A 74 10.61 -7.01 15.53
CA LYS A 74 9.93 -6.09 16.46
C LYS A 74 8.41 -6.20 16.40
N ILE A 75 7.85 -6.80 15.35
CA ILE A 75 6.40 -6.86 15.12
C ILE A 75 5.97 -8.32 14.97
N SER A 76 5.36 -8.87 16.02
CA SER A 76 4.87 -10.26 16.00
C SER A 76 3.65 -10.43 15.10
N SER A 77 2.69 -9.51 15.16
CA SER A 77 1.52 -9.47 14.30
C SER A 77 0.85 -8.09 14.33
N ILE A 78 0.14 -7.76 13.26
CA ILE A 78 -0.71 -6.57 13.15
C ILE A 78 -2.16 -7.04 13.04
N GLY A 79 -3.05 -6.41 13.79
CA GLY A 79 -4.49 -6.55 13.59
C GLY A 79 -4.95 -5.64 12.44
N LEU A 80 -5.52 -6.20 11.38
CA LEU A 80 -6.05 -5.45 10.25
C LEU A 80 -7.38 -6.05 9.81
N GLY A 81 -8.46 -5.26 9.86
CA GLY A 81 -9.79 -5.70 9.44
C GLY A 81 -10.32 -6.93 10.19
N GLY A 82 -9.95 -7.08 11.48
CA GLY A 82 -10.30 -8.25 12.30
C GLY A 82 -9.44 -9.49 12.06
N LEU A 83 -8.39 -9.39 11.23
CA LEU A 83 -7.44 -10.46 10.97
C LEU A 83 -6.08 -10.15 11.60
N ASN A 84 -5.41 -11.19 12.10
CA ASN A 84 -4.02 -11.10 12.52
C ASN A 84 -3.12 -11.48 11.33
N VAL A 85 -2.28 -10.53 10.92
CA VAL A 85 -1.30 -10.70 9.84
C VAL A 85 0.11 -10.55 10.38
N VAL A 86 1.03 -11.33 9.84
CA VAL A 86 2.47 -11.22 10.06
C VAL A 86 3.04 -10.29 8.97
N PRO A 87 3.57 -9.12 9.34
CA PRO A 87 4.23 -8.25 8.39
C PRO A 87 5.57 -8.85 7.96
N ARG A 88 5.76 -8.99 6.65
CA ARG A 88 7.00 -9.46 6.04
C ARG A 88 7.72 -8.31 5.37
N LEU A 89 9.01 -8.14 5.66
CA LEU A 89 9.79 -7.00 5.18
C LEU A 89 10.09 -7.12 3.68
N THR A 90 10.02 -5.98 2.99
CA THR A 90 10.61 -5.82 1.67
C THR A 90 11.83 -4.91 1.75
N SER A 91 12.94 -5.36 1.16
CA SER A 91 14.15 -4.55 0.89
C SER A 91 14.27 -4.26 -0.61
N ASN A 92 14.80 -3.11 -1.01
CA ASN A 92 14.97 -2.70 -2.41
C ASN A 92 13.67 -2.68 -3.24
N ALA A 93 12.55 -2.32 -2.61
CA ALA A 93 11.28 -2.19 -3.30
C ALA A 93 10.99 -0.72 -3.65
N GLU A 94 10.29 -0.53 -4.77
CA GLU A 94 9.94 0.80 -5.28
C GLU A 94 8.43 0.94 -5.42
N LEU A 95 7.95 2.12 -5.05
CA LEU A 95 6.59 2.59 -5.32
C LEU A 95 6.70 3.65 -6.40
N VAL A 96 6.11 3.38 -7.57
CA VAL A 96 6.13 4.32 -8.69
C VAL A 96 4.75 4.93 -8.85
N PHE A 97 4.67 6.23 -8.62
CA PHE A 97 3.47 7.02 -8.83
C PHE A 97 3.52 7.71 -10.19
N THR A 98 2.36 8.00 -10.76
CA THR A 98 2.21 8.82 -11.96
C THR A 98 1.43 10.05 -11.55
N ASP A 99 1.98 11.23 -11.81
CA ASP A 99 1.29 12.49 -11.52
C ASP A 99 0.26 12.86 -12.60
N GLU A 100 -0.40 14.00 -12.42
CA GLU A 100 -1.40 14.50 -13.38
C GLU A 100 -0.81 14.88 -14.75
N GLU A 101 0.49 15.14 -14.83
CA GLU A 101 1.23 15.40 -16.08
C GLU A 101 1.76 14.11 -16.74
N ALA A 102 1.33 12.95 -16.26
CA ALA A 102 1.78 11.62 -16.68
C ALA A 102 3.28 11.34 -16.41
N LYS A 103 3.94 12.16 -15.59
CA LYS A 103 5.33 11.94 -15.19
C LYS A 103 5.39 10.91 -14.07
N ARG A 104 6.39 10.02 -14.18
CA ARG A 104 6.61 8.93 -13.23
C ARG A 104 7.58 9.36 -12.13
N HIS A 105 7.17 9.16 -10.88
CA HIS A 105 7.95 9.46 -9.68
C HIS A 105 8.23 8.16 -8.94
N GLN A 106 9.51 7.81 -8.81
CA GLN A 106 9.95 6.58 -8.17
C GLN A 106 10.37 6.86 -6.74
N ILE A 107 9.70 6.22 -5.79
CA ILE A 107 10.02 6.31 -4.37
C ILE A 107 10.59 4.96 -3.94
N LYS A 108 11.87 4.95 -3.59
CA LYS A 108 12.48 3.83 -2.86
C LYS A 108 11.98 3.93 -1.42
N TYR A 109 11.27 2.91 -0.96
CA TYR A 109 10.62 2.95 0.34
C TYR A 109 10.89 1.68 1.14
N GLU A 110 11.49 1.87 2.31
CA GLU A 110 11.84 0.80 3.24
C GLU A 110 11.62 1.28 4.69
N PRO A 111 11.02 0.45 5.56
CA PRO A 111 10.43 -0.85 5.26
C PRO A 111 9.04 -0.71 4.60
N LEU A 112 8.81 -1.45 3.52
CA LEU A 112 7.46 -1.77 3.05
C LEU A 112 7.13 -3.19 3.48
N TYR A 113 5.87 -3.45 3.83
CA TYR A 113 5.45 -4.77 4.30
C TYR A 113 4.62 -5.54 3.27
N ILE A 114 4.78 -6.86 3.24
CA ILE A 114 3.83 -7.79 2.64
C ILE A 114 3.05 -8.44 3.76
N LEU A 115 1.72 -8.42 3.68
CA LEU A 115 0.85 -8.99 4.71
C LEU A 115 0.69 -10.50 4.50
N GLU A 116 1.15 -11.30 5.45
CA GLU A 116 0.93 -12.75 5.48
C GLU A 116 -0.07 -13.11 6.59
N PRO A 117 -1.22 -13.73 6.30
CA PRO A 117 -2.15 -14.13 7.35
C PRO A 117 -1.55 -15.18 8.30
N ASN A 118 -1.74 -15.01 9.61
CA ASN A 118 -1.19 -15.91 10.63
C ASN A 118 -2.04 -17.17 10.84
N PHE A 119 -2.45 -17.82 9.75
CA PHE A 119 -3.26 -19.05 9.77
C PHE A 119 -3.09 -19.81 8.45
N PRO A 120 -3.47 -21.11 8.37
CA PRO A 120 -3.24 -21.94 7.20
C PRO A 120 -3.75 -21.32 5.89
N ARG A 121 -2.95 -21.45 4.83
CA ARG A 121 -3.24 -20.89 3.50
C ARG A 121 -4.59 -21.31 2.92
N THR A 122 -5.03 -22.53 3.25
CA THR A 122 -6.34 -23.07 2.85
C THR A 122 -7.52 -22.23 3.37
N LEU A 123 -7.34 -21.47 4.45
CA LEU A 123 -8.36 -20.64 5.08
C LEU A 123 -8.32 -19.16 4.67
N TRP A 124 -7.33 -18.74 3.87
CA TRP A 124 -7.12 -17.32 3.53
C TRP A 124 -8.34 -16.69 2.86
N LYS A 125 -8.94 -17.37 1.88
CA LYS A 125 -10.12 -16.88 1.17
C LYS A 125 -11.36 -16.83 2.09
N GLU A 126 -11.64 -17.93 2.78
CA GLU A 126 -12.80 -18.08 3.68
C GLU A 126 -12.80 -17.01 4.77
N ARG A 127 -11.65 -16.82 5.43
CA ARG A 127 -11.48 -15.82 6.49
C ARG A 127 -11.32 -14.40 5.97
N GLY A 128 -11.36 -14.19 4.65
CA GLY A 128 -11.39 -12.85 4.06
C GLY A 128 -10.04 -12.15 3.96
N ALA A 129 -8.91 -12.86 4.05
CA ALA A 129 -7.59 -12.26 3.87
C ALA A 129 -7.41 -11.54 2.53
N TYR A 130 -8.17 -11.93 1.50
CA TYR A 130 -8.15 -11.29 0.17
C TYR A 130 -9.01 -10.03 0.05
N ARG A 131 -9.79 -9.72 1.09
CA ARG A 131 -10.56 -8.47 1.18
C ARG A 131 -9.72 -7.32 1.74
N LEU A 132 -8.58 -7.62 2.36
CA LEU A 132 -7.65 -6.61 2.85
C LEU A 132 -7.13 -5.75 1.68
N PRO A 133 -7.15 -4.41 1.79
CA PRO A 133 -6.58 -3.54 0.78
C PRO A 133 -5.05 -3.47 0.92
N ASN A 134 -4.36 -3.07 -0.16
CA ASN A 134 -3.03 -2.49 0.02
C ASN A 134 -3.19 -1.16 0.76
N ILE A 135 -2.18 -0.75 1.49
CA ILE A 135 -2.23 0.41 2.39
C ILE A 135 -1.05 1.33 2.09
N ILE A 136 -1.34 2.62 1.93
CA ILE A 136 -0.38 3.71 2.13
C ILE A 136 -0.62 4.22 3.55
N GLY A 137 0.32 3.89 4.44
CA GLY A 137 0.22 4.19 5.87
C GLY A 137 0.99 5.44 6.26
N MET A 138 0.93 5.75 7.56
CA MET A 138 1.55 6.95 8.13
C MET A 138 3.07 6.97 8.05
N ASP A 139 3.72 5.81 7.97
CA ASP A 139 5.16 5.66 7.78
C ASP A 139 5.64 6.28 6.44
N LEU A 140 4.97 5.98 5.33
CA LEU A 140 5.26 6.57 4.03
C LEU A 140 4.85 8.03 4.01
N LEU A 141 3.62 8.34 4.45
CA LEU A 141 3.10 9.70 4.43
C LEU A 141 4.01 10.68 5.20
N ARG A 142 4.53 10.26 6.36
CA ARG A 142 5.47 11.08 7.15
C ARG A 142 6.86 11.16 6.54
N SER A 143 7.44 10.02 6.15
CA SER A 143 8.81 10.00 5.61
C SER A 143 8.95 10.81 4.31
N GLN A 144 7.91 10.77 3.46
CA GLN A 144 7.83 11.52 2.21
C GLN A 144 7.17 12.90 2.38
N ARG A 145 6.79 13.29 3.62
CA ARG A 145 6.13 14.57 3.95
C ARG A 145 4.91 14.86 3.06
N VAL A 146 4.16 13.81 2.74
CA VAL A 146 2.98 13.88 1.87
C VAL A 146 1.87 14.65 2.57
N ARG A 147 1.29 15.60 1.86
CA ARG A 147 0.06 16.28 2.26
C ARG A 147 -1.12 15.59 1.60
N VAL A 148 -2.12 15.26 2.43
CA VAL A 148 -3.33 14.54 2.03
C VAL A 148 -4.45 15.57 1.88
N HIS A 149 -4.92 15.79 0.66
CA HIS A 149 -5.99 16.74 0.36
C HIS A 149 -7.27 15.96 0.04
N MET A 150 -8.32 16.16 0.83
CA MET A 150 -9.63 15.52 0.63
C MET A 150 -10.69 16.59 0.54
N ASN A 151 -11.50 16.53 -0.53
CA ASN A 151 -12.68 17.36 -0.69
C ASN A 151 -13.91 16.46 -0.88
N PRO A 152 -14.57 16.04 0.21
CA PRO A 152 -15.69 15.12 0.14
C PRO A 152 -16.88 15.64 -0.65
N SER A 153 -17.13 16.96 -0.67
CA SER A 153 -18.26 17.53 -1.42
C SER A 153 -18.09 17.42 -2.93
N LEU A 154 -16.84 17.35 -3.41
CA LEU A 154 -16.50 17.14 -4.82
C LEU A 154 -16.07 15.71 -5.14
N SER A 155 -16.02 14.83 -4.13
CA SER A 155 -15.41 13.49 -4.25
C SER A 155 -13.97 13.52 -4.81
N GLU A 156 -13.21 14.56 -4.44
CA GLU A 156 -11.83 14.73 -4.86
C GLU A 156 -10.85 14.31 -3.76
N PHE A 157 -9.80 13.61 -4.18
CA PHE A 157 -8.74 13.16 -3.31
C PHE A 157 -7.40 13.30 -4.04
N THR A 158 -6.43 13.97 -3.41
CA THR A 158 -5.11 14.20 -3.99
C THR A 158 -4.02 14.03 -2.94
N LEU A 159 -2.92 13.39 -3.33
CA LEU A 159 -1.67 13.38 -2.56
C LEU A 159 -0.72 14.43 -3.14
N GLU A 160 -0.22 15.33 -2.30
CA GLU A 160 0.83 16.28 -2.66
C GLU A 160 2.15 15.81 -2.05
N PHE A 161 3.11 15.51 -2.91
CA PHE A 161 4.48 15.17 -2.54
C PHE A 161 5.35 16.42 -2.71
N PRO A 162 6.10 16.82 -1.67
CA PRO A 162 7.07 17.91 -1.81
C PRO A 162 8.22 17.48 -2.73
N GLY A 163 8.70 18.44 -3.51
CA GLY A 163 9.86 18.27 -4.38
C GLY A 163 11.18 18.25 -3.63
#